data_AF-A0A7S2BCT7-F1
#
_entry.id   AF-A0A7S2BCT7-F1
#
_cell.length_a   1.000
_cell.length_b   1.000
_cell.length_c   1.000
_cell.angle_alpha   90.00
_cell.angle_beta   90.00
_cell.angle_gamma   90.00
#
_symmetry.space_group_name_H-M   'P 1'
#
loop_
_entity.id
_entity.type
_entity.pdbx_description
1 polymer ?
#
loop_
_entity_poly.entity_id
_entity_poly.type
_entity_poly.pdbx_seq_one_letter_code
_entity_poly.pdbx_strand_id
1 'polypeptide(L)'
;DDWFGEASPDNELHIVTDGRWGFNAAMTRAQNYTTTNSYGILRSPWNHDPTPFMTRHDHLYGYFNNLKPSGCAQYHTTLKSDNWMHLSHMLNAAAHGHIHETVGGSWDNIYPDWLDGEVSP
;
A
#
# COMPACT_ATOMS: atom_id res chain seq x y z
N ASP A 1 7.56 -0.04 -16.25
CA ASP A 1 6.43 -0.07 -15.32
C ASP A 1 6.44 -1.29 -14.45
N ASP A 2 6.30 -1.05 -13.14
CA ASP A 2 5.94 -2.07 -12.17
C ASP A 2 4.48 -2.52 -12.38
N TRP A 3 4.08 -3.58 -11.67
CA TRP A 3 2.75 -4.21 -11.78
C TRP A 3 1.57 -3.23 -11.68
N PHE A 4 1.75 -2.13 -10.95
CA PHE A 4 0.69 -1.18 -10.61
C PHE A 4 1.05 0.28 -10.93
N GLY A 5 1.96 0.47 -11.91
CA GLY A 5 2.53 1.78 -12.22
C GLY A 5 3.71 2.14 -11.31
N GLU A 6 4.41 3.22 -11.66
CA GLU A 6 5.58 3.69 -10.92
C GLU A 6 5.25 3.95 -9.45
N ALA A 7 6.07 3.42 -8.53
CA ALA A 7 5.91 3.63 -7.10
C ALA A 7 6.10 5.09 -6.64
N SER A 8 6.47 5.99 -7.56
CA SER A 8 6.34 7.45 -7.48
C SER A 8 6.87 8.12 -6.20
N PRO A 9 8.00 7.68 -5.60
CA PRO A 9 8.49 8.28 -4.35
C PRO A 9 8.92 9.74 -4.53
N ASP A 10 9.46 10.08 -5.70
CA ASP A 10 10.12 11.37 -5.94
C ASP A 10 9.19 12.47 -6.46
N ASN A 11 7.92 12.16 -6.76
CA ASN A 11 6.98 13.20 -7.18
C ASN A 11 6.26 13.81 -5.97
N GLU A 12 6.01 15.11 -6.00
CA GLU A 12 5.51 15.88 -4.85
C GLU A 12 4.15 15.40 -4.30
N LEU A 13 3.34 14.73 -5.13
CA LEU A 13 2.02 14.21 -4.75
C LEU A 13 2.04 12.72 -4.42
N HIS A 14 3.17 12.07 -4.68
CA HIS A 14 3.38 10.62 -4.63
C HIS A 14 2.35 9.80 -5.41
N ILE A 15 1.89 10.31 -6.56
CA ILE A 15 0.83 9.69 -7.38
C ILE A 15 1.39 9.00 -8.61
N VAL A 16 0.72 7.95 -9.09
CA VAL A 16 1.04 7.42 -10.43
C VAL A 16 0.54 8.41 -11.49
N THR A 17 1.41 8.84 -12.41
CA THR A 17 1.09 9.85 -13.43
C THR A 17 0.93 9.29 -14.86
N ASP A 18 1.21 8.01 -15.08
CA ASP A 18 1.11 7.38 -16.41
C ASP A 18 0.64 5.92 -16.32
N GLY A 19 0.32 5.33 -17.48
CA GLY A 19 -0.06 3.94 -17.63
C GLY A 19 -1.48 3.63 -17.17
N ARG A 20 -1.79 2.34 -17.03
CA ARG A 20 -3.13 1.84 -16.65
C ARG A 20 -3.65 2.45 -15.35
N TRP A 21 -2.74 2.76 -14.44
CA TRP A 21 -3.01 3.23 -13.10
C TRP A 21 -2.69 4.73 -12.92
N GLY A 22 -2.47 5.48 -14.00
CA GLY A 22 -2.27 6.91 -13.93
C GLY A 22 -3.50 7.65 -13.40
N PHE A 23 -3.28 8.62 -12.50
CA PHE A 23 -4.31 9.52 -11.96
C PHE A 23 -5.55 8.81 -11.40
N ASN A 24 -5.35 7.69 -10.68
CA ASN A 24 -6.44 6.98 -10.00
C ASN A 24 -7.10 7.88 -8.93
N ALA A 25 -8.26 8.46 -9.25
CA ALA A 25 -8.92 9.44 -8.40
C ALA A 25 -9.58 8.79 -7.16
N ALA A 26 -9.41 9.45 -6.01
CA ALA A 26 -10.24 9.24 -4.83
C ALA A 26 -11.44 10.19 -4.88
N MET A 27 -12.58 9.76 -4.33
CA MET A 27 -13.76 10.62 -4.30
C MET A 27 -13.54 11.81 -3.37
N THR A 28 -13.60 13.02 -3.93
CA THR A 28 -13.60 14.28 -3.17
C THR A 28 -15.01 14.71 -2.80
N ARG A 29 -15.13 15.61 -1.81
CA ARG A 29 -16.43 16.10 -1.31
C ARG A 29 -17.34 14.94 -0.86
N ALA A 30 -16.73 13.95 -0.22
CA ALA A 30 -17.38 12.73 0.21
C ALA A 30 -18.01 12.85 1.61
N GLN A 31 -18.33 14.06 2.09
CA GLN A 31 -18.85 14.27 3.45
C GLN A 31 -20.21 13.59 3.71
N ASN A 32 -20.93 13.19 2.65
CA ASN A 32 -22.15 12.40 2.75
C ASN A 32 -21.89 10.91 3.01
N TYR A 33 -20.63 10.47 3.04
CA TYR A 33 -20.21 9.12 3.40
C TYR A 33 -19.77 9.06 4.85
N THR A 34 -19.83 7.87 5.45
CA THR A 34 -19.51 7.65 6.88
C THR A 34 -18.02 7.82 7.21
N THR A 35 -17.15 7.89 6.22
CA THR A 35 -15.70 7.87 6.43
C THR A 35 -15.03 8.80 5.44
N THR A 36 -14.45 9.88 5.96
CA THR A 36 -13.61 10.81 5.20
C THR A 36 -12.43 11.25 6.06
N ASN A 37 -11.37 11.72 5.41
CA ASN A 37 -10.35 12.48 6.11
C ASN A 37 -10.78 13.94 6.31
N SER A 38 -9.97 14.72 7.03
CA SER A 38 -10.20 16.15 7.31
C SER A 38 -10.37 17.04 6.06
N TYR A 39 -9.92 16.57 4.90
CA TYR A 39 -10.05 17.26 3.62
C TYR A 39 -11.34 16.88 2.86
N GLY A 40 -12.17 16.02 3.44
CA GLY A 40 -13.42 15.57 2.83
C GLY A 40 -13.21 14.59 1.66
N ILE A 41 -12.08 13.89 1.62
CA ILE A 41 -11.79 12.82 0.66
C ILE A 41 -12.23 11.49 1.27
N LEU A 42 -12.82 10.61 0.46
CA LEU A 42 -13.23 9.25 0.85
C LEU A 42 -12.01 8.38 1.14
N ARG A 43 -11.48 8.50 2.37
CA ARG A 43 -10.31 7.82 2.92
C ARG A 43 -10.45 7.65 4.42
N SER A 44 -9.61 6.81 5.01
CA SER A 44 -9.51 6.64 6.46
C SER A 44 -9.29 7.98 7.16
N PRO A 45 -9.96 8.26 8.31
CA PRO A 45 -9.88 9.57 8.96
C PRO A 45 -8.48 9.96 9.44
N TRP A 46 -7.63 8.97 9.73
CA TRP A 46 -6.23 9.17 10.13
C TRP A 46 -5.26 9.36 8.96
N ASN A 47 -5.70 9.17 7.71
CA ASN A 47 -4.89 9.48 6.53
C ASN A 47 -5.07 10.97 6.16
N HIS A 48 -4.17 11.81 6.68
CA HIS A 48 -4.20 13.28 6.51
C HIS A 48 -3.53 13.77 5.21
N ASP A 49 -3.52 12.95 4.16
CA ASP A 49 -3.06 13.37 2.83
C ASP A 49 -4.20 14.08 2.06
N PRO A 50 -4.01 15.36 1.64
CA PRO A 50 -5.00 16.10 0.86
C PRO A 50 -5.05 15.69 -0.62
N THR A 51 -4.18 14.80 -1.09
CA THR A 51 -4.07 14.43 -2.50
C THR A 51 -5.33 13.68 -2.96
N PRO A 52 -6.03 14.12 -4.03
CA PRO A 52 -7.27 13.49 -4.49
C PRO A 52 -7.03 12.26 -5.39
N PHE A 53 -5.83 11.67 -5.35
CA PHE A 53 -5.45 10.49 -6.13
C PHE A 53 -4.74 9.45 -5.27
N MET A 54 -4.84 8.17 -5.64
CA MET A 54 -4.12 7.09 -5.01
C MET A 54 -2.61 7.39 -4.99
N THR A 55 -2.04 7.37 -3.79
CA THR A 55 -0.61 7.57 -3.58
C THR A 55 0.12 6.23 -3.44
N ARG A 56 1.42 6.22 -3.76
CA ARG A 56 2.29 5.04 -3.71
C ARG A 56 3.68 5.42 -3.23
N HIS A 57 4.32 4.49 -2.56
CA HIS A 57 5.72 4.56 -2.14
C HIS A 57 6.47 3.29 -2.57
N ASP A 58 7.77 3.42 -2.81
CA ASP A 58 8.65 2.32 -3.18
C ASP A 58 9.32 1.64 -1.98
N HIS A 59 9.01 2.05 -0.74
CA HIS A 59 9.52 1.40 0.47
C HIS A 59 8.43 0.86 1.39
N LEU A 60 8.80 -0.15 2.16
CA LEU A 60 8.07 -0.70 3.30
C LEU A 60 8.99 -0.66 4.51
N TYR A 61 8.60 0.05 5.56
CA TYR A 61 9.39 0.18 6.79
C TYR A 61 10.86 0.60 6.56
N GLY A 62 11.10 1.50 5.60
CA GLY A 62 12.44 1.98 5.24
C GLY A 62 13.24 1.03 4.32
N TYR A 63 12.69 -0.13 3.95
CA TYR A 63 13.31 -1.06 3.00
C TYR A 63 12.66 -0.97 1.63
N PHE A 64 13.47 -1.08 0.57
CA PHE A 64 12.95 -1.08 -0.79
C PHE A 64 11.93 -2.22 -0.99
N ASN A 65 10.78 -1.87 -1.53
CA ASN A 65 9.66 -2.77 -1.75
C ASN A 65 9.79 -3.49 -3.09
N ASN A 66 10.41 -4.67 -3.05
CA ASN A 66 10.56 -5.55 -4.21
C ASN A 66 9.52 -6.68 -4.25
N LEU A 67 8.45 -6.58 -3.45
CA LEU A 67 7.41 -7.59 -3.38
C LEU A 67 6.67 -7.71 -4.72
N LYS A 68 6.16 -8.91 -4.99
CA LYS A 68 5.36 -9.20 -6.18
C LYS A 68 4.05 -9.86 -5.74
N PRO A 69 2.96 -9.65 -6.48
CA PRO A 69 1.72 -10.36 -6.24
C PRO A 69 1.94 -11.88 -6.23
N SER A 70 1.27 -12.57 -5.31
CA SER A 70 1.29 -14.02 -5.21
C SER A 70 0.89 -14.68 -6.54
N GLY A 71 1.61 -15.73 -6.91
CA GLY A 71 1.42 -16.41 -8.20
C GLY A 71 0.30 -17.45 -8.19
N CYS A 72 -0.12 -17.88 -9.38
CA CYS A 72 -1.20 -18.86 -9.56
C CYS A 72 -0.95 -20.19 -8.83
N ALA A 73 0.29 -20.68 -8.77
CA ALA A 73 0.63 -21.94 -8.11
C ALA A 73 0.35 -21.90 -6.59
N GLN A 74 0.63 -20.74 -5.97
CA GLN A 74 0.39 -20.51 -4.55
C GLN A 74 -1.11 -20.53 -4.25
N TYR A 75 -1.91 -19.77 -5.02
CA TYR A 75 -3.36 -19.78 -4.87
C TYR A 75 -3.99 -21.14 -5.17
N HIS A 76 -3.54 -21.84 -6.22
CA HIS A 76 -4.03 -23.18 -6.55
C HIS A 76 -3.80 -24.17 -5.39
N THR A 77 -2.64 -24.10 -4.74
CA THR A 77 -2.32 -24.96 -3.60
C THR A 77 -3.16 -24.58 -2.37
N THR A 78 -3.26 -23.28 -2.08
CA THR A 78 -4.06 -22.76 -0.98
C THR A 78 -5.54 -23.16 -1.10
N LEU A 79 -6.13 -23.02 -2.29
CA LEU A 79 -7.54 -23.35 -2.53
C LEU A 79 -7.84 -24.85 -2.42
N LYS A 80 -6.81 -25.71 -2.49
CA LYS A 80 -6.91 -27.17 -2.30
C LYS A 80 -6.63 -27.60 -0.85
N SER A 81 -6.25 -26.68 0.03
CA SER A 81 -5.99 -26.97 1.43
C SER A 81 -7.29 -27.27 2.17
N ASP A 82 -7.32 -28.37 2.91
CA ASP A 82 -8.39 -28.75 3.84
C ASP A 82 -8.17 -28.17 5.26
N ASN A 83 -6.99 -27.60 5.52
CA ASN A 83 -6.68 -26.93 6.77
C ASN A 83 -7.12 -25.45 6.74
N TRP A 84 -8.11 -25.10 7.57
CA TRP A 84 -8.61 -23.73 7.72
C TRP A 84 -7.54 -22.72 8.14
N MET A 85 -6.62 -23.11 9.03
CA MET A 85 -5.55 -22.21 9.49
C MET A 85 -4.60 -21.87 8.36
N HIS A 86 -4.30 -22.85 7.50
CA HIS A 86 -3.49 -22.60 6.30
C HIS A 86 -4.23 -21.70 5.30
N LEU A 87 -5.50 -21.99 5.00
CA LEU A 87 -6.30 -21.17 4.09
C LEU A 87 -6.42 -19.72 4.56
N SER A 88 -6.78 -19.51 5.83
CA SER A 88 -6.94 -18.17 6.41
C SER A 88 -5.63 -17.38 6.46
N HIS A 89 -4.51 -18.02 6.81
CA HIS A 89 -3.19 -17.39 6.75
C HIS A 89 -2.87 -16.93 5.33
N MET A 90 -3.10 -17.78 4.34
CA MET A 90 -2.82 -17.48 2.93
C MET A 90 -3.72 -16.38 2.37
N LEU A 91 -5.00 -16.35 2.75
CA LEU A 91 -5.88 -15.25 2.37
C LEU A 91 -5.44 -13.93 3.01
N ASN A 92 -5.07 -13.94 4.29
CA ASN A 92 -4.64 -12.74 5.00
C ASN A 92 -3.30 -12.20 4.52
N ALA A 93 -2.28 -13.04 4.34
CA ALA A 93 -0.96 -12.59 3.92
C ALA A 93 -0.87 -12.47 2.38
N ALA A 94 -1.02 -13.60 1.68
CA ALA A 94 -0.68 -13.72 0.27
C ALA A 94 -1.66 -12.98 -0.66
N ALA A 95 -2.96 -12.98 -0.34
CA ALA A 95 -3.99 -12.35 -1.15
C ALA A 95 -4.31 -10.91 -0.73
N HIS A 96 -4.35 -10.65 0.59
CA HIS A 96 -4.79 -9.39 1.15
C HIS A 96 -3.62 -8.49 1.55
N GLY A 97 -2.80 -8.93 2.51
CA GLY A 97 -1.73 -8.14 3.14
C GLY A 97 -0.69 -7.66 2.15
N HIS A 98 -0.08 -8.60 1.40
CA HIS A 98 0.94 -8.27 0.41
C HIS A 98 0.42 -7.39 -0.73
N ILE A 99 -0.90 -7.33 -0.97
CA ILE A 99 -1.46 -6.40 -1.94
C ILE A 99 -1.42 -4.96 -1.44
N HIS A 100 -1.73 -4.71 -0.16
CA HIS A 100 -1.56 -3.36 0.41
C HIS A 100 -0.11 -2.90 0.32
N GLU A 101 0.82 -3.82 0.60
CA GLU A 101 2.25 -3.57 0.54
C GLU A 101 2.73 -3.28 -0.89
N THR A 102 2.37 -4.13 -1.87
CA THR A 102 2.78 -3.97 -3.27
C THR A 102 2.10 -2.80 -4.00
N VAL A 103 0.90 -2.40 -3.58
CA VAL A 103 0.18 -1.28 -4.17
C VAL A 103 0.56 0.04 -3.52
N GLY A 104 0.50 0.14 -2.18
CA GLY A 104 0.66 1.42 -1.49
C GLY A 104 2.09 1.74 -1.07
N GLY A 105 2.89 0.73 -0.72
CA GLY A 105 4.07 0.96 0.10
C GLY A 105 3.71 1.49 1.49
N SER A 106 4.70 2.00 2.23
CA SER A 106 4.50 2.64 3.53
C SER A 106 5.35 3.89 3.65
N TRP A 107 4.76 4.94 4.21
CA TRP A 107 5.40 6.22 4.48
C TRP A 107 5.88 6.30 5.93
N ASP A 108 6.86 7.17 6.16
CA ASP A 108 7.23 7.68 7.50
C ASP A 108 7.54 6.59 8.55
N ASN A 109 8.11 5.47 8.09
CA ASN A 109 8.57 4.37 8.93
C ASN A 109 10.11 4.27 8.96
N ILE A 110 10.79 5.38 8.63
CA ILE A 110 12.24 5.46 8.74
C ILE A 110 12.54 5.72 10.21
N TYR A 111 12.93 4.69 10.94
CA TYR A 111 13.48 4.86 12.28
C TYR A 111 14.82 5.63 12.15
N PRO A 112 14.92 6.87 12.67
CA PRO A 112 16.15 7.68 12.58
C PRO A 112 17.36 6.95 13.16
N ASP A 113 17.12 6.13 14.19
CA ASP A 113 18.12 5.43 14.99
C ASP A 113 18.99 4.44 14.18
N TRP A 114 18.58 4.06 12.96
CA TRP A 114 19.32 3.12 12.11
C TRP A 114 20.20 3.79 11.05
N LEU A 115 20.01 5.08 10.79
CA LEU A 115 20.82 5.83 9.80
C LEU A 115 22.02 6.53 10.44
N ASP A 116 21.95 6.87 11.73
CA ASP A 116 23.01 7.63 12.41
C ASP A 116 23.90 6.79 13.34
N GLY A 117 23.66 5.49 13.48
CA GLY A 117 24.50 4.61 14.31
C GLY A 117 24.50 4.95 15.80
N GLU A 118 23.66 5.87 16.26
CA GLU A 118 23.49 6.19 17.67
C GLU A 118 22.29 5.41 18.23
N VAL A 119 22.60 4.22 18.75
CA VAL A 119 21.71 3.51 19.67
C VAL A 119 21.79 4.21 21.01
N SER A 120 20.68 4.72 21.56
CA SER A 120 20.60 5.16 22.96
C SER A 120 19.15 5.23 23.45
N PRO A 121 18.90 4.90 24.73
CA PRO A 121 18.75 3.58 25.35
C PRO A 121 17.30 3.10 25.49
#